data_AF-A0A8D8MJT9-F1
#
_entry.id   AF-A0A8D8MJT9-F1
#
_cell.length_a   1.000
_cell.length_b   1.000
_cell.length_c   1.000
_cell.angle_alpha   90.00
_cell.angle_beta   90.00
_cell.angle_gamma   90.00
#
_symmetry.space_group_name_H-M   'P 1'
#
loop_
_entity.id
_entity.type
_entity.pdbx_description
1 polymer ?
#
loop_
_entity_poly.entity_id
_entity_poly.type
_entity_poly.pdbx_seq_one_letter_code
_entity_poly.pdbx_strand_id
1 'polypeptide(L)'
;MMNSEMSSSMQSGRPESEFSIECFQNYTAPEVFVQGLAGLVNQTDVEVMIRAQKQMLQRFEKTNEMLLNCNALSQSRLKIATDDFKKHTKLLHDMKKDLDYIFKKIRNIKSKLGSQYPQAFAEAEAKNR
;
A
#
# COMPACT_ATOMS: atom_id res chain seq x y z
N MET A 1 -10.82 69.75 6.31
CA MET A 1 -9.55 70.50 6.25
C MET A 1 -8.84 70.10 4.96
N MET A 2 -8.40 71.10 4.20
CA MET A 2 -7.84 71.03 2.85
C MET A 2 -6.39 70.49 2.83
N ASN A 3 -6.01 69.99 1.65
CA ASN A 3 -4.71 69.49 1.19
C ASN A 3 -3.47 70.29 1.62
N SER A 4 -2.35 69.58 1.71
CA SER A 4 -1.05 70.09 1.25
C SER A 4 -0.16 68.92 0.79
N GLU A 5 0.01 68.79 -0.53
CA GLU A 5 1.13 68.07 -1.15
C GLU A 5 2.17 69.11 -1.58
N MET A 6 3.46 68.87 -1.27
CA MET A 6 4.65 69.32 -2.03
C MET A 6 5.90 68.73 -1.32
N SER A 7 6.48 67.61 -1.75
CA SER A 7 7.53 67.43 -2.78
C SER A 7 8.96 67.32 -2.24
N SER A 8 9.56 66.14 -2.51
CA SER A 8 10.96 65.85 -2.87
C SER A 8 12.12 66.24 -1.94
N SER A 9 12.84 65.22 -1.46
CA SER A 9 14.30 65.09 -1.67
C SER A 9 14.73 63.64 -1.44
N MET A 10 15.24 63.00 -2.49
CA MET A 10 15.90 61.70 -2.41
C MET A 10 17.20 61.84 -1.62
N GLN A 11 17.41 60.96 -0.64
CA GLN A 11 18.76 60.66 -0.16
C GLN A 11 18.95 59.15 -0.19
N SER A 12 19.46 58.68 -1.33
CA SER A 12 20.04 57.35 -1.51
C SER A 12 21.32 57.27 -0.68
N GLY A 13 21.21 56.82 0.57
CA GLY A 13 22.35 56.36 1.37
C GLY A 13 22.30 54.85 1.46
N ARG A 14 22.94 54.14 0.52
CA ARG A 14 23.30 52.74 0.75
C ARG A 14 24.22 52.72 1.98
N PRO A 15 23.97 51.87 2.99
CA PRO A 15 25.01 51.60 3.98
C PRO A 15 26.13 50.86 3.24
N GLU A 16 27.24 51.54 3.00
CA GLU A 16 28.51 50.90 2.64
C GLU A 16 28.74 49.80 3.67
N SER A 17 28.79 48.54 3.22
CA SER A 17 29.06 47.42 4.10
C SER A 17 30.49 47.55 4.60
N GLU A 18 30.63 48.07 5.80
CA GLU A 18 31.86 48.09 6.59
C GLU A 18 32.15 46.65 7.05
N PHE A 19 32.41 45.74 6.11
CA PHE A 19 33.10 44.48 6.39
C PHE A 19 34.58 44.84 6.51
N SER A 20 34.92 45.44 7.65
CA SER A 20 36.24 45.99 7.92
C SER A 20 37.30 44.88 7.85
N ILE A 21 38.32 45.13 7.02
CA ILE A 21 39.54 44.33 6.85
C ILE A 21 40.32 44.16 8.18
N GLU A 22 39.94 44.89 9.23
CA GLU A 22 40.58 44.87 10.55
C GLU A 22 40.46 43.53 11.29
N CYS A 23 39.51 42.67 10.94
CA CYS A 23 39.37 41.35 11.57
C CYS A 23 40.52 40.36 11.26
N PHE A 24 41.42 40.68 10.32
CA PHE A 24 42.48 39.77 9.88
C PHE A 24 43.91 40.21 10.24
N GLN A 25 44.08 41.28 11.04
CA GLN A 25 45.41 41.87 11.29
C GLN A 25 46.43 40.93 11.98
N ASN A 26 45.99 39.82 12.59
CA ASN A 26 46.85 38.86 13.30
C ASN A 26 46.97 37.49 12.61
N TYR A 27 46.47 37.34 11.37
CA TYR A 27 46.50 36.07 10.63
C TYR A 27 47.40 36.16 9.40
N THR A 28 48.23 35.14 9.20
CA THR A 28 48.97 34.92 7.97
C THR A 28 48.01 34.55 6.82
N ALA A 29 48.39 34.84 5.58
CA ALA A 29 47.56 34.51 4.41
C ALA A 29 47.11 33.03 4.35
N PRO A 30 47.94 32.03 4.72
CA PRO A 30 47.50 30.64 4.85
C PRO A 30 46.41 30.41 5.90
N GLU A 31 46.47 31.09 7.05
CA GLU A 31 45.46 30.96 8.11
C GLU A 31 44.11 31.52 7.67
N VAL A 32 44.11 32.67 7.00
CA VAL A 32 42.89 33.26 6.41
C VAL A 32 42.30 32.35 5.33
N PHE A 33 43.14 31.74 4.49
CA PHE A 33 42.71 30.79 3.47
C PHE A 33 42.07 29.53 4.07
N VAL A 34 42.72 28.91 5.07
CA VAL A 34 42.19 27.72 5.76
C VAL A 34 40.89 28.04 6.49
N GLN A 35 40.78 29.20 7.14
CA GLN A 35 39.55 29.62 7.83
C GLN A 35 38.42 29.92 6.83
N GLY A 36 38.74 30.51 5.68
CA GLY A 36 37.81 30.70 4.57
C GLY A 36 37.28 29.36 4.06
N LEU A 37 38.15 28.36 3.85
CA LEU A 37 37.75 27.01 3.48
C LEU A 37 36.88 26.33 4.55
N ALA A 38 37.22 26.50 5.82
CA ALA A 38 36.43 25.96 6.93
C ALA A 38 35.03 26.58 7.01
N GLY A 39 34.87 27.84 6.61
CA GLY A 39 33.59 28.55 6.55
C GLY A 39 32.72 28.21 5.33
N LEU A 40 33.23 27.48 4.34
CA LEU A 40 32.45 27.13 3.13
C LEU A 40 31.35 26.09 3.40
N VAL A 41 31.49 25.30 4.47
CA VAL A 41 30.50 24.30 4.85
C VAL A 41 29.59 24.87 5.92
N ASN A 42 28.31 25.01 5.60
CA ASN A 42 27.31 25.34 6.59
C ASN A 42 26.97 24.10 7.43
N GLN A 43 27.55 24.04 8.63
CA GLN A 43 27.34 22.92 9.55
C GLN A 43 25.86 22.72 9.93
N THR A 44 25.07 23.80 9.97
CA THR A 44 23.63 23.74 10.21
C THR A 44 22.90 23.00 9.10
N ASP A 45 23.24 23.27 7.84
CA ASP A 45 22.61 22.61 6.68
C ASP A 45 22.97 21.11 6.65
N VAL A 46 24.22 20.77 7.00
CA VAL A 46 24.67 19.38 7.15
C VAL A 46 23.85 18.66 8.24
N GLU A 47 23.63 19.30 9.39
CA GLU A 47 22.81 18.72 10.46
C GLU A 47 21.35 18.53 10.05
N VAL A 48 20.76 19.49 9.33
CA VAL A 48 19.39 19.38 8.80
C VAL A 48 19.30 18.21 7.82
N MET A 49 20.27 18.06 6.92
CA MET A 49 20.33 16.94 5.99
C MET A 49 20.41 15.59 6.72
N ILE A 50 21.28 15.48 7.74
CA ILE A 50 21.40 14.27 8.57
C ILE A 50 20.07 13.94 9.25
N ARG A 51 19.38 14.94 9.81
CA ARG A 51 18.06 14.73 10.46
C ARG A 51 17.01 14.27 9.45
N ALA A 52 16.96 14.87 8.26
CA ALA A 52 16.04 14.48 7.20
C ALA A 52 16.27 13.03 6.74
N GLN A 53 17.54 12.64 6.57
CA GLN A 53 17.91 11.27 6.19
C GLN A 53 17.55 10.25 7.29
N LYS A 54 17.76 10.57 8.57
CA LYS A 54 17.35 9.71 9.69
C LYS A 54 15.84 9.50 9.74
N GLN A 55 15.06 10.57 9.53
CA GLN A 55 13.60 10.47 9.46
C GLN A 55 13.15 9.62 8.26
N MET A 56 13.80 9.78 7.11
CA MET A 56 13.52 8.98 5.92
C MET A 56 13.81 7.49 6.16
N LEU A 57 14.94 7.18 6.78
CA LEU A 57 15.31 5.79 7.12
C LEU A 57 14.26 5.15 8.03
N GLN A 58 13.87 5.81 9.12
CA GLN A 58 12.83 5.30 10.02
C GLN A 58 11.49 5.06 9.31
N ARG A 59 11.12 5.95 8.38
CA ARG A 59 9.91 5.77 7.58
C ARG A 59 10.03 4.54 6.68
N PHE A 60 11.16 4.33 6.01
CA PHE A 60 11.39 3.15 5.19
C PHE A 60 11.34 1.86 6.01
N GLU A 61 11.98 1.84 7.18
CA GLU A 61 11.96 0.68 8.07
C GLU A 61 10.54 0.33 8.51
N LYS A 62 9.78 1.33 8.97
CA LYS A 62 8.38 1.14 9.38
C LYS A 62 7.50 0.67 8.22
N THR A 63 7.65 1.26 7.04
CA THR A 63 6.90 0.84 5.85
C THR A 63 7.25 -0.58 5.45
N ASN A 64 8.53 -0.96 5.50
CA ASN A 64 8.98 -2.30 5.15
C ASN A 64 8.43 -3.34 6.13
N GLU A 65 8.45 -3.06 7.44
CA GLU A 65 7.86 -3.93 8.45
C GLU A 65 6.33 -4.09 8.26
N MET A 66 5.63 -2.99 7.97
CA MET A 66 4.19 -3.05 7.67
C MET A 66 3.90 -3.89 6.41
N LEU A 67 4.72 -3.79 5.36
CA LEU A 67 4.57 -4.59 4.15
C LEU A 67 4.85 -6.07 4.41
N LEU A 68 5.88 -6.40 5.20
CA LEU A 68 6.16 -7.78 5.60
C LEU A 68 4.99 -8.40 6.37
N ASN A 69 4.42 -7.66 7.33
CA ASN A 69 3.22 -8.09 8.06
C ASN A 69 2.01 -8.26 7.14
N CYS A 70 1.79 -7.31 6.21
CA CYS A 70 0.71 -7.40 5.23
C CYS A 70 0.83 -8.65 4.35
N ASN A 71 2.05 -8.95 3.88
CA ASN A 71 2.33 -10.15 3.08
C ASN A 71 2.06 -11.43 3.87
N ALA A 72 2.52 -11.51 5.12
CA ALA A 72 2.28 -12.68 5.98
C ALA A 72 0.77 -12.90 6.25
N LEU A 73 0.04 -11.83 6.58
CA LEU A 73 -1.41 -11.88 6.79
C LEU A 73 -2.16 -12.29 5.52
N SER A 74 -1.80 -11.70 4.38
CA SER A 74 -2.42 -11.99 3.08
C SER A 74 -2.17 -13.44 2.67
N GLN A 75 -0.95 -13.94 2.86
CA GLN A 75 -0.61 -15.33 2.57
C GLN A 75 -1.40 -16.31 3.45
N SER A 76 -1.54 -16.03 4.74
CA SER A 76 -2.33 -16.86 5.67
C SER A 76 -3.80 -16.91 5.25
N ARG A 77 -4.41 -15.74 4.96
CA ARG A 77 -5.80 -15.67 4.50
C ARG A 77 -6.01 -16.39 3.17
N LEU A 78 -5.09 -16.24 2.22
CA LEU A 78 -5.15 -16.92 0.93
C LEU A 78 -5.09 -18.44 1.09
N LYS A 79 -4.25 -18.95 2.00
CA LYS A 79 -4.17 -20.38 2.29
C LYS A 79 -5.52 -20.93 2.77
N ILE A 80 -6.14 -20.28 3.76
CA ILE A 80 -7.45 -20.68 4.29
C ILE A 80 -8.51 -20.68 3.18
N ALA A 81 -8.61 -19.57 2.43
CA ALA A 81 -9.57 -19.45 1.34
C ALA A 81 -9.36 -20.52 0.25
N THR A 82 -8.10 -20.85 -0.05
CA THR A 82 -7.76 -21.90 -1.02
C THR A 82 -8.19 -23.29 -0.54
N ASP A 83 -7.96 -23.60 0.73
CA ASP A 83 -8.33 -24.88 1.32
C ASP A 83 -9.86 -25.05 1.41
N ASP A 84 -10.58 -24.01 1.81
CA ASP A 84 -12.05 -23.98 1.81
C ASP A 84 -12.61 -24.13 0.40
N PHE A 85 -12.05 -23.42 -0.58
CA PHE A 85 -12.47 -23.52 -1.98
C PHE A 85 -12.31 -24.95 -2.52
N LYS A 86 -11.17 -25.61 -2.24
CA LYS A 86 -10.95 -27.01 -2.61
C LYS A 86 -11.97 -27.94 -1.94
N LYS A 87 -12.24 -27.74 -0.65
CA LYS A 87 -13.21 -28.53 0.10
C LYS A 87 -14.62 -28.39 -0.48
N HIS A 88 -15.06 -27.17 -0.77
CA HIS A 88 -16.38 -26.91 -1.36
C HIS A 88 -16.50 -27.48 -2.77
N THR A 89 -15.46 -27.33 -3.59
CA THR A 89 -15.42 -27.92 -4.94
C THR A 89 -15.54 -29.44 -4.89
N LYS A 90 -14.83 -30.09 -3.96
CA LYS A 90 -14.93 -31.55 -3.75
C LYS A 90 -16.35 -31.96 -3.34
N LEU A 91 -16.94 -31.25 -2.37
CA LEU A 91 -18.31 -31.53 -1.90
C LEU A 91 -19.32 -31.44 -3.06
N LEU A 92 -19.25 -30.40 -3.89
CA LEU A 92 -20.14 -30.26 -5.05
C LEU A 92 -19.97 -31.42 -6.05
N HIS A 93 -18.73 -31.88 -6.26
CA HIS A 93 -18.47 -33.01 -7.13
C HIS A 93 -19.02 -34.33 -6.58
N ASP A 94 -18.89 -34.54 -5.26
CA ASP A 94 -19.43 -35.72 -4.60
C ASP A 94 -20.96 -35.72 -4.59
N MET A 95 -21.60 -34.57 -4.29
CA MET A 95 -23.05 -34.41 -4.40
C MET A 95 -23.58 -34.68 -5.81
N LYS A 96 -22.84 -34.25 -6.84
CA LYS A 96 -23.19 -34.56 -8.24
C LYS A 96 -23.18 -36.08 -8.48
N LYS A 97 -22.14 -36.79 -8.03
CA LYS A 97 -22.07 -38.26 -8.18
C LYS A 97 -23.22 -38.96 -7.47
N ASP A 98 -23.57 -38.48 -6.27
CA ASP A 98 -24.68 -39.04 -5.51
C ASP A 98 -26.01 -38.84 -6.24
N LEU A 99 -26.26 -37.65 -6.81
CA LEU A 99 -27.44 -37.40 -7.62
C LEU A 99 -27.46 -38.28 -8.88
N ASP A 100 -26.35 -38.40 -9.60
CA ASP A 100 -26.24 -39.26 -10.78
C ASP A 100 -26.55 -40.72 -10.42
N TYR A 101 -26.06 -41.19 -9.27
CA TYR A 101 -26.33 -42.53 -8.75
C TYR A 101 -27.80 -42.72 -8.38
N ILE A 102 -28.40 -41.77 -7.65
CA ILE A 102 -29.81 -41.79 -7.26
C ILE A 102 -30.71 -41.82 -8.51
N PHE A 103 -30.47 -40.95 -9.49
CA PHE A 103 -31.25 -40.94 -10.73
C PHE A 103 -31.10 -42.24 -11.52
N LYS A 104 -29.90 -42.82 -11.57
CA LYS A 104 -29.68 -44.15 -12.17
C LYS A 104 -30.49 -45.23 -11.45
N LYS A 105 -30.50 -45.24 -10.11
CA LYS A 105 -31.28 -46.20 -9.33
C LYS A 105 -32.78 -46.04 -9.52
N ILE A 106 -33.29 -44.81 -9.51
CA ILE A 106 -34.72 -44.53 -9.77
C ILE A 106 -35.11 -45.04 -11.16
N ARG A 107 -34.31 -44.74 -12.19
CA ARG A 107 -34.57 -45.22 -13.56
C ARG A 107 -34.58 -46.74 -13.63
N ASN A 108 -33.63 -47.41 -12.98
CA ASN A 108 -33.58 -48.87 -12.95
C ASN A 108 -34.79 -49.48 -12.24
N ILE A 109 -35.21 -48.91 -11.11
CA ILE A 109 -36.40 -49.38 -10.37
C ILE A 109 -37.66 -49.19 -11.21
N LYS A 110 -37.85 -48.00 -11.81
CA LYS A 110 -38.98 -47.74 -12.71
C LYS A 110 -39.02 -48.72 -13.88
N SER A 111 -37.88 -48.95 -14.54
CA SER A 111 -37.78 -49.92 -15.64
C SER A 111 -38.14 -51.33 -15.19
N LYS A 112 -37.68 -51.77 -14.01
CA LYS A 112 -37.97 -53.09 -13.47
C LYS A 112 -39.46 -53.23 -13.13
N LEU A 113 -40.06 -52.25 -12.45
CA LEU A 113 -41.49 -52.24 -12.13
C LEU A 113 -42.35 -52.23 -13.40
N GLY A 114 -42.01 -51.42 -14.40
CA GLY A 114 -42.72 -51.40 -15.68
C GLY A 114 -42.67 -52.74 -16.42
N SER A 115 -41.54 -53.46 -16.33
CA SER A 115 -41.40 -54.79 -16.93
C SER A 115 -42.13 -55.90 -16.17
N GLN A 116 -42.12 -55.87 -14.84
CA GLN A 116 -42.67 -56.94 -14.00
C GLN A 116 -44.17 -56.76 -13.71
N TYR A 117 -44.66 -55.52 -13.64
CA TYR A 117 -46.03 -55.19 -13.25
C TYR A 117 -46.62 -54.09 -14.16
N PRO A 118 -46.75 -54.32 -15.47
CA PRO A 118 -47.07 -53.26 -16.45
C PRO A 118 -48.42 -52.57 -16.18
N GLN A 119 -49.47 -53.31 -15.81
CA GLN A 119 -50.80 -52.73 -15.56
C GLN A 119 -50.82 -51.87 -14.29
N ALA A 120 -50.33 -52.40 -13.17
CA ALA A 120 -50.26 -51.66 -11.90
C ALA A 120 -49.35 -50.42 -12.00
N PHE A 121 -48.24 -50.53 -12.76
CA PHE A 121 -47.36 -49.40 -13.00
C PHE A 121 -48.02 -48.30 -13.85
N ALA A 122 -48.74 -48.68 -14.92
CA ALA A 122 -49.48 -47.72 -15.75
C ALA A 122 -50.58 -46.98 -14.96
N GLU A 123 -51.32 -47.69 -14.10
CA GLU A 123 -52.32 -47.08 -13.22
C GLU A 123 -51.68 -46.09 -12.24
N ALA A 124 -50.53 -46.44 -11.65
CA ALA A 124 -49.81 -45.58 -10.72
C ALA A 124 -49.21 -44.33 -11.40
N GLU A 125 -48.71 -44.42 -12.63
CA GLU A 125 -48.25 -43.24 -13.38
C GLU A 125 -49.40 -42.31 -13.78
N ALA A 126 -50.58 -42.86 -14.12
CA ALA A 126 -51.76 -42.06 -14.44
C ALA A 126 -52.25 -41.20 -13.26
N LYS A 127 -52.07 -41.68 -12.02
CA LYS A 127 -52.41 -40.94 -10.78
C LYS A 127 -51.37 -39.86 -10.40
N ASN A 128 -50.18 -39.88 -10.99
CA ASN A 128 -49.08 -38.94 -10.69
C ASN A 128 -48.97 -37.78 -11.70
N ARG A 129 -49.84 -37.72 -12.71
CA ARG A 129 -49.93 -36.60 -13.66
C ARG A 129 -50.99 -35.61 -13.21
#